data_AF-A0A9P8JLM1-F1
#
_entry.id   AF-A0A9P8JLM1-F1
#
_cell.length_a   1.000
_cell.length_b   1.000
_cell.length_c   1.000
_cell.angle_alpha   90.00
_cell.angle_beta   90.00
_cell.angle_gamma   90.00
#
_symmetry.space_group_name_H-M   'P 1'
#
loop_
_entity.id
_entity.type
_entity.pdbx_description
1 polymer ?
#
loop_
_entity_poly.entity_id
_entity_poly.type
_entity_poly.pdbx_seq_one_letter_code
_entity_poly.pdbx_strand_id
1 'polypeptide(L)'
;MPELTVEAIKGRPVAVLGGGVLGRRIACVWAAAGYTVHIRDPSEEQRNAAIHYVEQNIASYAKTISNSNPGKAIAFADLEPAVKDAWTVIEAVPEKLELKIDTFADLAKLTKKDCLLVSNSSSYKSGEMLDKVDDATKKRVLNTHYMMPPDNRIVELMTDGFTDEAIFPFYVERLKECGMSPIVARRQSTGFVFNRIWAAIKREVLTVLSEGVSTPEEVDRVWLEMFAGGKAGPCAMMDGVGLDTVVFIEQHYVKERGLPTKDTVDFLKSNYVDKGALGAKSGKGGLYPAGHTTKATGEESSHHDNLHAPTLYYLDLGLNGKDDIMHSGKIVAQSASGNNPRTLVSNLTLPDGLDISVKDNRIYWTN
;
A
#
# COMPACT_ATOMS: atom_id res chain seq x y z
N MET A 1 -3.14 16.93 -18.58
CA MET A 1 -1.74 17.23 -18.20
C MET A 1 -0.80 16.68 -19.25
N PRO A 2 0.50 17.06 -19.26
CA PRO A 2 1.52 16.33 -20.01
C PRO A 2 1.55 14.85 -19.61
N GLU A 3 2.03 13.99 -20.50
CA GLU A 3 2.07 12.54 -20.27
C GLU A 3 3.07 12.19 -19.15
N LEU A 4 2.60 11.49 -18.11
CA LEU A 4 3.44 11.03 -17.00
C LEU A 4 4.11 9.71 -17.37
N THR A 5 5.35 9.79 -17.85
CA THR A 5 6.16 8.62 -18.23
C THR A 5 7.47 8.55 -17.44
N VAL A 6 8.08 7.37 -17.40
CA VAL A 6 9.39 7.19 -16.74
C VAL A 6 10.46 8.04 -17.45
N GLU A 7 10.39 8.11 -18.77
CA GLU A 7 11.27 8.92 -19.61
C GLU A 7 11.15 10.42 -19.28
N ALA A 8 9.93 10.91 -19.07
CA ALA A 8 9.67 12.32 -18.76
C ALA A 8 10.23 12.76 -17.39
N ILE A 9 10.35 11.83 -16.45
CA ILE A 9 10.91 12.09 -15.11
C ILE A 9 12.39 11.74 -14.99
N LYS A 10 12.99 11.11 -16.01
CA LYS A 10 14.36 10.61 -15.96
C LYS A 10 15.36 11.73 -15.68
N GLY A 11 16.20 11.54 -14.66
CA GLY A 11 17.22 12.51 -14.25
C GLY A 11 16.69 13.72 -13.49
N ARG A 12 15.36 13.86 -13.30
CA ARG A 12 14.77 14.90 -12.46
C ARG A 12 14.75 14.45 -11.00
N PRO A 13 14.95 15.36 -10.03
CA PRO A 13 14.96 15.00 -8.63
C PRO A 13 13.56 14.81 -8.05
N VAL A 14 13.49 14.06 -6.95
CA VAL A 14 12.39 14.12 -5.97
C VAL A 14 12.74 15.22 -4.97
N ALA A 15 11.87 16.20 -4.76
CA ALA A 15 12.09 17.19 -3.70
C ALA A 15 11.27 16.83 -2.45
N VAL A 16 11.87 16.99 -1.27
CA VAL A 16 11.21 16.82 0.03
C VAL A 16 11.36 18.12 0.81
N LEU A 17 10.25 18.74 1.19
CA LEU A 17 10.24 19.99 1.96
C LEU A 17 10.07 19.67 3.44
N GLY A 18 11.11 19.86 4.22
CA GLY A 18 11.22 19.53 5.63
C GLY A 18 12.25 18.43 5.87
N GLY A 19 13.27 18.72 6.69
CA GLY A 19 14.32 17.78 7.11
C GLY A 19 14.01 17.04 8.42
N GLY A 20 12.82 17.24 8.98
CA GLY A 20 12.38 16.61 10.22
C GLY A 20 12.20 15.09 10.11
N VAL A 21 11.61 14.49 11.16
CA VAL A 21 11.53 13.02 11.35
C VAL A 21 10.98 12.29 10.11
N LEU A 22 9.83 12.71 9.58
CA LEU A 22 9.25 12.08 8.40
C LEU A 22 9.95 12.49 7.11
N GLY A 23 10.32 13.76 6.95
CA GLY A 23 10.95 14.26 5.73
C GLY A 23 12.26 13.55 5.37
N ARG A 24 13.17 13.38 6.34
CA ARG A 24 14.43 12.62 6.10
C ARG A 24 14.20 11.14 5.79
N ARG A 25 13.13 10.54 6.33
CA ARG A 25 12.75 9.16 6.00
C ARG A 25 12.19 9.07 4.58
N ILE A 26 11.30 9.97 4.20
CA ILE A 26 10.76 10.05 2.83
C ILE A 26 11.92 10.20 1.86
N ALA A 27 12.86 11.10 2.17
CA ALA A 27 14.06 11.26 1.36
C ALA A 27 14.88 9.96 1.25
N CYS A 28 15.06 9.23 2.35
CA CYS A 28 15.75 7.94 2.35
C CYS A 28 15.04 6.88 1.49
N VAL A 29 13.70 6.82 1.53
CA VAL A 29 12.89 5.91 0.68
C VAL A 29 13.17 6.13 -0.80
N TRP A 30 13.07 7.37 -1.26
CA TRP A 30 13.31 7.70 -2.67
C TRP A 30 14.79 7.56 -3.06
N ALA A 31 15.72 7.95 -2.18
CA ALA A 31 17.15 7.80 -2.45
C ALA A 31 17.54 6.32 -2.56
N ALA A 32 17.03 5.45 -1.69
CA ALA A 32 17.30 4.01 -1.74
C ALA A 32 16.83 3.35 -3.06
N ALA A 33 15.78 3.91 -3.67
CA ALA A 33 15.25 3.49 -4.96
C ALA A 33 16.03 4.04 -6.17
N GLY A 34 17.11 4.79 -5.95
CA GLY A 34 17.99 5.29 -7.01
C GLY A 34 17.72 6.72 -7.47
N TYR A 35 16.76 7.42 -6.84
CA TYR A 35 16.48 8.80 -7.20
C TYR A 35 17.51 9.76 -6.60
N THR A 36 17.79 10.86 -7.33
CA THR A 36 18.39 12.03 -6.70
C THR A 36 17.30 12.75 -5.91
N VAL A 37 17.55 12.99 -4.62
CA VAL A 37 16.60 13.63 -3.73
C VAL A 37 17.12 14.99 -3.29
N HIS A 38 16.29 16.02 -3.44
CA HIS A 38 16.53 17.34 -2.88
C HIS A 38 15.82 17.45 -1.55
N ILE A 39 16.53 17.68 -0.45
CA ILE A 39 15.93 17.97 0.85
C ILE A 39 16.02 19.47 1.08
N ARG A 40 14.88 20.13 1.28
CA ARG A 40 14.86 21.55 1.62
C ARG A 40 14.41 21.74 3.05
N ASP A 41 15.20 22.46 3.84
CA ASP A 41 14.81 22.92 5.19
C ASP A 41 15.49 24.27 5.47
N PRO A 42 14.82 25.27 6.03
CA PRO A 42 15.47 26.54 6.39
C PRO A 42 16.55 26.35 7.47
N SER A 43 16.42 25.37 8.36
CA SER A 43 17.40 25.10 9.41
C SER A 43 18.59 24.28 8.88
N GLU A 44 19.80 24.79 9.09
CA GLU A 44 21.03 24.06 8.76
C GLU A 44 21.19 22.76 9.53
N GLU A 45 20.83 22.78 10.82
CA GLU A 45 20.85 21.60 11.67
C GLU A 45 19.96 20.48 11.09
N GLN A 46 18.74 20.83 10.67
CA GLN A 46 17.82 19.85 10.08
C GLN A 46 18.30 19.32 8.74
N ARG A 47 18.91 20.18 7.90
CA ARG A 47 19.53 19.74 6.64
C ARG A 47 20.64 18.72 6.90
N ASN A 48 21.56 19.03 7.81
CA ASN A 48 22.68 18.16 8.14
C ASN A 48 22.20 16.83 8.76
N ALA A 49 21.24 16.90 9.68
CA ALA A 49 20.64 15.71 10.29
C ALA A 49 19.90 14.83 9.26
N ALA A 50 19.23 15.44 8.27
CA ALA A 50 18.52 14.71 7.24
C ALA A 50 19.48 14.01 6.27
N ILE A 51 20.54 14.68 5.82
CA ILE A 51 21.59 14.09 4.98
C ILE A 51 22.27 12.93 5.71
N HIS A 52 22.70 13.15 6.96
CA HIS A 52 23.30 12.11 7.77
C HIS A 52 22.37 10.90 7.94
N TYR A 53 21.07 11.14 8.18
CA TYR A 53 20.09 10.06 8.27
C TYR A 53 20.02 9.23 6.99
N VAL A 54 19.98 9.88 5.81
CA VAL A 54 19.98 9.16 4.53
C VAL A 54 21.25 8.34 4.38
N GLU A 55 22.43 8.93 4.59
CA GLU A 55 23.72 8.24 4.47
C GLU A 55 23.82 6.98 5.36
N GLN A 56 23.35 7.06 6.60
CA GLN A 56 23.39 5.94 7.54
C GLN A 56 22.36 4.84 7.23
N ASN A 57 21.21 5.19 6.64
CA ASN A 57 20.08 4.26 6.54
C ASN A 57 19.82 3.76 5.12
N ILE A 58 20.34 4.42 4.07
CA ILE A 58 19.99 4.12 2.67
C ILE A 58 20.23 2.66 2.30
N ALA A 59 21.30 2.04 2.80
CA ALA A 59 21.59 0.63 2.57
C ALA A 59 20.54 -0.31 3.18
N SER A 60 19.97 0.05 4.34
CA SER A 60 18.91 -0.72 4.98
C SER A 60 17.61 -0.67 4.20
N TYR A 61 17.25 0.52 3.69
CA TYR A 61 16.08 0.71 2.83
C TYR A 61 16.24 -0.01 1.49
N ALA A 62 17.43 0.04 0.89
CA ALA A 62 17.73 -0.58 -0.39
C ALA A 62 17.57 -2.12 -0.36
N LYS A 63 17.77 -2.78 0.78
CA LYS A 63 17.57 -4.24 0.93
C LYS A 63 16.16 -4.70 0.60
N THR A 64 15.16 -3.84 0.70
CA THR A 64 13.77 -4.18 0.37
C THR A 64 13.42 -3.91 -1.10
N ILE A 65 14.40 -3.50 -1.91
CA ILE A 65 14.22 -3.09 -3.32
C ILE A 65 15.06 -4.00 -4.21
N SER A 66 14.42 -4.66 -5.18
CA SER A 66 15.12 -5.48 -6.16
C SER A 66 16.01 -4.64 -7.08
N ASN A 67 17.26 -5.07 -7.30
CA ASN A 67 18.24 -4.38 -8.17
C ASN A 67 18.50 -2.91 -7.75
N SER A 68 18.52 -2.62 -6.45
CA SER A 68 18.75 -1.28 -5.94
C SER A 68 20.10 -0.72 -6.40
N ASN A 69 20.11 0.47 -6.99
CA ASN A 69 21.31 1.28 -7.17
C ASN A 69 21.06 2.63 -6.48
N PRO A 70 21.39 2.76 -5.18
CA PRO A 70 21.01 3.93 -4.40
C PRO A 70 21.48 5.24 -5.02
N GLY A 71 20.60 6.23 -4.99
CA GLY A 71 20.87 7.58 -5.43
C GLY A 71 21.58 8.39 -4.35
N LYS A 72 21.34 9.70 -4.34
CA LYS A 72 21.94 10.64 -3.39
C LYS A 72 20.93 11.65 -2.89
N ALA A 73 21.14 12.15 -1.68
CA ALA A 73 20.41 13.28 -1.14
C ALA A 73 21.29 14.55 -1.19
N ILE A 74 20.68 15.68 -1.54
CA ILE A 74 21.33 16.99 -1.62
C ILE A 74 20.47 17.97 -0.84
N ALA A 75 21.09 18.74 0.06
CA ALA A 75 20.38 19.68 0.91
C ALA A 75 20.36 21.10 0.31
N PHE A 76 19.24 21.79 0.47
CA PHE A 76 19.02 23.16 0.02
C PHE A 76 18.40 24.00 1.14
N ALA A 77 18.87 25.24 1.32
CA ALA A 77 18.22 26.19 2.21
C ALA A 77 17.00 26.83 1.52
N ASP A 78 17.21 27.29 0.28
CA ASP A 78 16.22 28.01 -0.51
C ASP A 78 15.26 27.07 -1.24
N LEU A 79 14.01 27.53 -1.40
CA LEU A 79 12.93 26.74 -1.98
C LEU A 79 13.12 26.52 -3.49
N GLU A 80 13.33 27.60 -4.25
CA GLU A 80 13.42 27.56 -5.72
C GLU A 80 14.45 26.56 -6.26
N PRO A 81 15.74 26.58 -5.84
CA PRO A 81 16.72 25.63 -6.36
C PRO A 81 16.42 24.18 -6.00
N ALA A 82 15.68 23.94 -4.91
CA ALA A 82 15.27 22.59 -4.51
C ALA A 82 14.18 22.02 -5.43
N VAL A 83 13.26 22.86 -5.93
CA VAL A 83 12.01 22.37 -6.57
C VAL A 83 11.91 22.63 -8.07
N LYS A 84 12.66 23.60 -8.63
CA LYS A 84 12.48 24.06 -10.02
C LYS A 84 12.59 22.96 -11.09
N ASP A 85 13.40 21.94 -10.84
CA ASP A 85 13.63 20.83 -11.76
C ASP A 85 12.97 19.51 -11.32
N ALA A 86 12.35 19.49 -10.14
CA ALA A 86 11.76 18.28 -9.58
C ALA A 86 10.62 17.74 -10.45
N TRP A 87 10.48 16.42 -10.49
CA TRP A 87 9.30 15.78 -11.08
C TRP A 87 8.19 15.54 -10.06
N THR A 88 8.54 15.49 -8.77
CA THR A 88 7.59 15.51 -7.66
C THR A 88 8.17 16.27 -6.48
N VAL A 89 7.31 17.02 -5.78
CA VAL A 89 7.64 17.70 -4.52
C VAL A 89 6.74 17.14 -3.43
N ILE A 90 7.35 16.64 -2.35
CA ILE A 90 6.66 16.10 -1.18
C ILE A 90 6.82 17.07 -0.02
N GLU A 91 5.73 17.74 0.32
CA GLU A 91 5.60 18.65 1.45
C GLU A 91 5.50 17.86 2.76
N ALA A 92 6.45 18.07 3.66
CA ALA A 92 6.52 17.53 5.02
C ALA A 92 6.96 18.62 6.03
N VAL A 93 6.48 19.84 5.83
CA VAL A 93 6.69 21.01 6.70
C VAL A 93 5.78 20.92 7.94
N PRO A 94 6.00 21.78 8.97
CA PRO A 94 5.18 21.76 10.19
C PRO A 94 3.67 21.79 9.93
N GLU A 95 2.92 21.16 10.83
CA GLU A 95 1.47 20.94 10.70
C GLU A 95 0.65 22.21 11.02
N LYS A 96 0.87 23.26 10.24
CA LYS A 96 0.17 24.55 10.30
C LYS A 96 -0.47 24.84 8.95
N LEU A 97 -1.79 24.97 8.89
CA LEU A 97 -2.54 25.07 7.63
C LEU A 97 -2.10 26.26 6.78
N GLU A 98 -2.02 27.46 7.34
CA GLU A 98 -1.57 28.67 6.62
C GLU A 98 -0.18 28.51 5.99
N LEU A 99 0.77 27.90 6.71
CA LEU A 99 2.10 27.63 6.19
C LEU A 99 2.05 26.70 4.97
N LYS A 100 1.16 25.69 4.99
CA LYS A 100 0.98 24.77 3.87
C LYS A 100 0.30 25.45 2.69
N ILE A 101 -0.72 26.28 2.92
CA ILE A 101 -1.36 27.10 1.87
C ILE A 101 -0.31 27.96 1.16
N ASP A 102 0.52 28.68 1.90
CA ASP A 102 1.58 29.51 1.33
C ASP A 102 2.63 28.66 0.59
N THR A 103 3.01 27.51 1.16
CA THR A 103 3.94 26.58 0.51
C THR A 103 3.41 26.09 -0.85
N PHE A 104 2.14 25.68 -0.94
CA PHE A 104 1.55 25.23 -2.19
C PHE A 104 1.39 26.37 -3.22
N ALA A 105 1.14 27.60 -2.75
CA ALA A 105 1.12 28.79 -3.61
C ALA A 105 2.48 29.07 -4.24
N ASP A 106 3.57 28.91 -3.49
CA ASP A 106 4.93 29.05 -4.02
C ASP A 106 5.29 27.91 -4.96
N LEU A 107 4.90 26.68 -4.63
CA LEU A 107 5.12 25.52 -5.51
C LEU A 107 4.40 25.66 -6.85
N ALA A 108 3.20 26.24 -6.88
CA ALA A 108 2.48 26.52 -8.11
C ALA A 108 3.28 27.41 -9.07
N LYS A 109 4.09 28.34 -8.53
CA LYS A 109 4.91 29.29 -9.32
C LYS A 109 6.29 28.73 -9.69
N LEU A 110 6.92 28.00 -8.77
CA LEU A 110 8.33 27.61 -8.89
C LEU A 110 8.55 26.26 -9.57
N THR A 111 7.53 25.41 -9.65
CA THR A 111 7.65 24.08 -10.24
C THR A 111 7.23 24.03 -11.71
N LYS A 112 7.79 23.07 -12.46
CA LYS A 112 7.33 22.76 -13.82
C LYS A 112 5.86 22.33 -13.82
N LYS A 113 5.16 22.59 -14.92
CA LYS A 113 3.72 22.29 -15.09
C LYS A 113 3.36 20.79 -15.00
N ASP A 114 4.34 19.91 -15.13
CA ASP A 114 4.23 18.45 -15.02
C ASP A 114 4.74 17.90 -13.68
N CYS A 115 5.15 18.77 -12.75
CA CYS A 115 5.66 18.37 -11.44
C CYS A 115 4.49 17.99 -10.51
N LEU A 116 4.50 16.79 -9.93
CA LEU A 116 3.49 16.40 -8.94
C LEU A 116 3.72 17.14 -7.63
N LEU A 117 2.65 17.67 -7.02
CA LEU A 117 2.73 18.35 -5.73
C LEU A 117 2.01 17.50 -4.68
N VAL A 118 2.72 17.08 -3.66
CA VAL A 118 2.26 16.04 -2.75
C VAL A 118 2.35 16.53 -1.32
N SER A 119 1.29 16.39 -0.52
CA SER A 119 1.38 16.64 0.94
C SER A 119 1.43 15.34 1.73
N ASN A 120 2.38 15.25 2.67
CA ASN A 120 2.44 14.19 3.66
C ASN A 120 1.54 14.44 4.89
N SER A 121 0.76 15.52 4.91
CA SER A 121 -0.13 15.82 6.05
C SER A 121 -1.08 14.65 6.32
N SER A 122 -1.13 14.26 7.59
CA SER A 122 -2.06 13.25 8.11
C SER A 122 -3.35 13.86 8.65
N SER A 123 -3.33 15.18 8.89
CA SER A 123 -4.43 15.93 9.51
C SER A 123 -5.28 16.67 8.49
N TYR A 124 -4.64 17.35 7.54
CA TYR A 124 -5.29 18.20 6.55
C TYR A 124 -5.34 17.52 5.19
N LYS A 125 -6.49 17.59 4.54
CA LYS A 125 -6.64 17.17 3.14
C LYS A 125 -5.90 18.18 2.29
N SER A 126 -5.20 17.70 1.26
CA SER A 126 -4.47 18.58 0.34
C SER A 126 -5.39 19.61 -0.32
N GLY A 127 -6.68 19.30 -0.53
CA GLY A 127 -7.66 20.28 -1.02
C GLY A 127 -7.86 21.51 -0.13
N GLU A 128 -7.56 21.41 1.17
CA GLU A 128 -7.58 22.54 2.12
C GLU A 128 -6.35 23.46 1.97
N MET A 129 -5.35 23.07 1.17
CA MET A 129 -4.09 23.80 0.98
C MET A 129 -4.06 24.62 -0.32
N LEU A 130 -5.16 24.63 -1.09
CA LEU A 130 -5.17 25.06 -2.50
C LEU A 130 -5.90 26.37 -2.76
N ASP A 131 -6.21 27.14 -1.71
CA ASP A 131 -6.92 28.42 -1.81
C ASP A 131 -6.20 29.44 -2.72
N LYS A 132 -4.87 29.38 -2.77
CA LYS A 132 -4.01 30.28 -3.57
C LYS A 132 -3.43 29.60 -4.82
N VAL A 133 -3.97 28.45 -5.21
CA VAL A 133 -3.47 27.62 -6.32
C VAL A 133 -4.47 27.63 -7.47
N ASP A 134 -3.98 27.77 -8.70
CA ASP A 134 -4.82 27.77 -9.89
C ASP A 134 -5.34 26.36 -10.23
N ASP A 135 -6.48 26.29 -10.94
CA ASP A 135 -7.15 25.03 -11.24
C ASP A 135 -6.33 24.06 -12.11
N ALA A 136 -5.41 24.57 -12.94
CA ALA A 136 -4.54 23.70 -13.72
C ALA A 136 -3.50 23.02 -12.81
N THR A 137 -3.02 23.72 -11.79
CA THR A 137 -2.12 23.17 -10.77
C THR A 137 -2.83 22.23 -9.79
N LYS A 138 -4.10 22.47 -9.42
CA LYS A 138 -4.87 21.55 -8.54
C LYS A 138 -4.91 20.12 -9.08
N LYS A 139 -4.99 19.96 -10.41
CA LYS A 139 -5.00 18.64 -11.08
C LYS A 139 -3.75 17.80 -10.84
N ARG A 140 -2.63 18.39 -10.42
CA ARG A 140 -1.37 17.70 -10.08
C ARG A 140 -1.09 17.63 -8.58
N VAL A 141 -2.11 17.91 -7.74
CA VAL A 141 -2.00 17.84 -6.28
C VAL A 141 -2.65 16.57 -5.72
N LEU A 142 -2.01 15.95 -4.74
CA LEU A 142 -2.56 14.83 -3.95
C LEU A 142 -1.95 14.76 -2.55
N ASN A 143 -2.54 14.00 -1.64
CA ASN A 143 -1.86 13.58 -0.41
C ASN A 143 -1.11 12.26 -0.63
N THR A 144 0.03 12.10 0.04
CA THR A 144 0.73 10.82 0.20
C THR A 144 1.25 10.71 1.63
N HIS A 145 0.52 9.97 2.46
CA HIS A 145 0.76 9.85 3.89
C HIS A 145 1.68 8.66 4.20
N TYR A 146 2.92 8.96 4.57
CA TYR A 146 3.91 7.99 5.01
C TYR A 146 3.79 7.74 6.51
N MET A 147 3.61 6.49 6.90
CA MET A 147 3.34 6.11 8.30
C MET A 147 4.61 5.74 9.07
N MET A 148 4.68 6.02 10.36
CA MET A 148 5.67 5.43 11.27
C MET A 148 5.25 4.01 11.68
N PRO A 149 6.17 3.16 12.20
CA PRO A 149 7.63 3.31 12.32
C PRO A 149 8.39 3.20 10.98
N PRO A 150 9.73 3.40 10.94
CA PRO A 150 10.51 3.51 9.69
C PRO A 150 10.45 2.29 8.76
N ASP A 151 10.28 1.10 9.33
CA ASP A 151 10.08 -0.20 8.69
C ASP A 151 8.70 -0.36 8.06
N ASN A 152 7.71 0.43 8.48
CA ASN A 152 6.39 0.43 7.86
C ASN A 152 6.51 0.81 6.37
N ARG A 153 5.98 -0.05 5.49
CA ARG A 153 5.97 0.15 4.03
C ARG A 153 4.62 0.63 3.51
N ILE A 154 3.58 0.66 4.33
CA ILE A 154 2.29 1.21 3.91
C ILE A 154 2.42 2.72 3.66
N VAL A 155 1.86 3.16 2.54
CA VAL A 155 1.73 4.58 2.19
C VAL A 155 0.33 4.81 1.62
N GLU A 156 -0.37 5.84 2.10
CA GLU A 156 -1.73 6.14 1.65
C GLU A 156 -1.75 7.33 0.71
N LEU A 157 -2.25 7.13 -0.51
CA LEU A 157 -2.49 8.19 -1.48
C LEU A 157 -3.95 8.61 -1.39
N MET A 158 -4.23 9.91 -1.50
CA MET A 158 -5.59 10.42 -1.49
C MET A 158 -5.74 11.60 -2.43
N THR A 159 -6.83 11.62 -3.19
CA THR A 159 -7.17 12.76 -4.05
C THR A 159 -7.51 14.00 -3.25
N ASP A 160 -7.18 15.17 -3.79
CA ASP A 160 -7.65 16.47 -3.30
C ASP A 160 -9.09 16.81 -3.76
N GLY A 161 -9.70 15.97 -4.59
CA GLY A 161 -11.01 16.21 -5.25
C GLY A 161 -10.91 16.73 -6.68
N PHE A 162 -9.74 17.22 -7.10
CA PHE A 162 -9.42 17.74 -8.43
C PHE A 162 -8.28 16.97 -9.13
N THR A 163 -7.54 16.14 -8.39
CA THR A 163 -6.41 15.33 -8.86
C THR A 163 -6.79 14.59 -10.14
N ASP A 164 -5.95 14.69 -11.16
CA ASP A 164 -6.10 13.89 -12.36
C ASP A 164 -5.96 12.40 -12.01
N GLU A 165 -6.98 11.59 -12.34
CA GLU A 165 -7.00 10.17 -12.02
C GLU A 165 -5.82 9.40 -12.62
N ALA A 166 -5.26 9.89 -13.74
CA ALA A 166 -4.09 9.29 -14.39
C ALA A 166 -2.81 9.35 -13.54
N ILE A 167 -2.75 10.21 -12.51
CA ILE A 167 -1.60 10.27 -11.58
C ILE A 167 -1.50 8.99 -10.76
N PHE A 168 -2.62 8.44 -10.30
CA PHE A 168 -2.59 7.35 -9.32
C PHE A 168 -1.88 6.10 -9.85
N PRO A 169 -2.20 5.55 -11.03
CA PRO A 169 -1.48 4.39 -11.56
C PRO A 169 0.02 4.66 -11.68
N PHE A 170 0.41 5.81 -12.22
CA PHE A 170 1.82 6.17 -12.39
C PHE A 170 2.55 6.25 -11.04
N TYR A 171 2.01 7.01 -10.08
CA TYR A 171 2.66 7.26 -8.81
C TYR A 171 2.65 6.02 -7.89
N VAL A 172 1.61 5.17 -7.97
CA VAL A 172 1.57 3.85 -7.32
C VAL A 172 2.74 2.98 -7.78
N GLU A 173 3.02 2.91 -9.08
CA GLU A 173 4.15 2.12 -9.59
C GLU A 173 5.50 2.70 -9.14
N ARG A 174 5.67 4.03 -9.15
CA ARG A 174 6.89 4.66 -8.60
C ARG A 174 7.09 4.37 -7.12
N LEU A 175 6.03 4.36 -6.32
CA LEU A 175 6.10 4.02 -4.89
C LEU A 175 6.45 2.53 -4.68
N LYS A 176 5.89 1.63 -5.49
CA LYS A 176 6.26 0.19 -5.45
C LYS A 176 7.72 -0.04 -5.81
N GLU A 177 8.27 0.68 -6.79
CA GLU A 177 9.71 0.66 -7.11
C GLU A 177 10.56 1.11 -5.91
N CYS A 178 10.02 1.97 -5.05
CA CYS A 178 10.66 2.37 -3.80
C CYS A 178 10.49 1.36 -2.66
N GLY A 179 9.94 0.18 -2.93
CA GLY A 179 9.65 -0.85 -1.92
C GLY A 179 8.48 -0.50 -1.00
N MET A 180 7.62 0.46 -1.38
CA MET A 180 6.43 0.83 -0.62
C MET A 180 5.20 0.03 -1.07
N SER A 181 4.21 -0.04 -0.19
CA SER A 181 2.92 -0.71 -0.37
C SER A 181 1.80 0.34 -0.40
N PRO A 182 1.51 0.91 -1.58
CA PRO A 182 0.56 2.01 -1.70
C PRO A 182 -0.91 1.56 -1.57
N ILE A 183 -1.69 2.34 -0.84
CA ILE A 183 -3.14 2.20 -0.67
C ILE A 183 -3.80 3.49 -1.17
N VAL A 184 -4.82 3.38 -2.03
CA VAL A 184 -5.46 4.55 -2.67
C VAL A 184 -6.83 4.83 -2.07
N ALA A 185 -6.94 5.96 -1.37
CA ALA A 185 -8.21 6.59 -1.01
C ALA A 185 -8.74 7.39 -2.21
N ARG A 186 -9.70 6.79 -2.92
CA ARG A 186 -10.31 7.36 -4.15
C ARG A 186 -11.16 8.60 -3.92
N ARG A 187 -11.41 8.95 -2.65
CA ARG A 187 -12.11 10.16 -2.23
C ARG A 187 -11.43 10.72 -1.00
N GLN A 188 -11.62 12.00 -0.75
CA GLN A 188 -11.18 12.63 0.48
C GLN A 188 -11.78 11.92 1.71
N SER A 189 -10.92 11.55 2.64
CA SER A 189 -11.28 10.89 3.89
C SER A 189 -10.44 11.44 5.02
N THR A 190 -11.09 12.02 6.03
CA THR A 190 -10.40 12.40 7.27
C THR A 190 -9.84 11.14 7.92
N GLY A 191 -8.52 11.09 8.13
CA GLY A 191 -7.82 9.89 8.59
C GLY A 191 -7.61 8.83 7.51
N PHE A 192 -7.68 9.18 6.22
CA PHE A 192 -7.42 8.27 5.10
C PHE A 192 -8.25 6.98 5.21
N VAL A 193 -7.67 5.81 4.93
CA VAL A 193 -8.32 4.49 5.09
C VAL A 193 -7.97 3.92 6.45
N PHE A 194 -6.66 3.77 6.74
CA PHE A 194 -6.19 3.10 7.95
C PHE A 194 -6.58 3.85 9.22
N ASN A 195 -6.24 5.14 9.35
CA ASN A 195 -6.52 5.88 10.59
C ASN A 195 -8.02 6.03 10.84
N ARG A 196 -8.85 6.11 9.79
CA ARG A 196 -10.32 6.12 9.90
C ARG A 196 -10.85 4.80 10.47
N ILE A 197 -10.37 3.65 9.97
CA ILE A 197 -10.74 2.34 10.50
C ILE A 197 -10.22 2.18 11.93
N TRP A 198 -8.97 2.56 12.19
CA TRP A 198 -8.35 2.49 13.51
C TRP A 198 -9.08 3.35 14.55
N ALA A 199 -9.58 4.52 14.16
CA ALA A 199 -10.39 5.36 15.04
C ALA A 199 -11.70 4.66 15.46
N ALA A 200 -12.34 3.92 14.56
CA ALA A 200 -13.53 3.13 14.88
C ALA A 200 -13.21 1.97 15.83
N ILE A 201 -12.14 1.22 15.57
CA ILE A 201 -11.68 0.14 16.44
C ILE A 201 -11.41 0.67 17.86
N LYS A 202 -10.64 1.75 17.98
CA LYS A 202 -10.36 2.37 19.28
C LYS A 202 -11.62 2.79 20.03
N ARG A 203 -12.61 3.36 19.32
CA ARG A 203 -13.87 3.77 19.94
C ARG A 203 -14.62 2.57 20.53
N GLU A 204 -14.71 1.46 19.81
CA GLU A 204 -15.39 0.26 20.33
C GLU A 204 -14.60 -0.40 21.47
N VAL A 205 -13.26 -0.46 21.39
CA VAL A 205 -12.41 -0.94 22.49
C VAL A 205 -12.65 -0.12 23.77
N LEU A 206 -12.65 1.21 23.66
CA LEU A 206 -12.91 2.09 24.80
C LEU A 206 -14.33 1.90 25.36
N THR A 207 -15.31 1.62 24.50
CA THR A 207 -16.70 1.37 24.91
C THR A 207 -16.79 0.07 25.73
N VAL A 208 -16.23 -1.03 25.23
CA VAL A 208 -16.13 -2.32 25.93
C VAL A 208 -15.51 -2.17 27.32
N LEU A 209 -14.40 -1.43 27.41
CA LEU A 209 -13.73 -1.17 28.68
C LEU A 209 -14.57 -0.29 29.62
N SER A 210 -15.24 0.74 29.09
CA SER A 210 -16.05 1.66 29.89
C SER A 210 -17.31 1.01 30.48
N GLU A 211 -17.87 0.02 29.78
CA GLU A 211 -19.03 -0.76 30.22
C GLU A 211 -18.64 -1.90 31.18
N GLY A 212 -17.34 -2.12 31.39
CA GLY A 212 -16.84 -3.19 32.25
C GLY A 212 -17.03 -4.59 31.66
N VAL A 213 -17.20 -4.69 30.33
CA VAL A 213 -17.46 -5.97 29.65
C VAL A 213 -16.24 -6.89 29.68
N SER A 214 -15.02 -6.33 29.64
CA SER A 214 -13.76 -7.09 29.65
C SER A 214 -12.57 -6.20 30.06
N THR A 215 -11.37 -6.78 30.16
CA THR A 215 -10.12 -6.06 30.50
C THR A 215 -9.25 -5.79 29.26
N PRO A 216 -8.29 -4.86 29.32
CA PRO A 216 -7.39 -4.60 28.20
C PRO A 216 -6.65 -5.85 27.70
N GLU A 217 -6.20 -6.71 28.61
CA GLU A 217 -5.45 -7.93 28.27
C GLU A 217 -6.29 -8.94 27.47
N GLU A 218 -7.58 -9.05 27.79
CA GLU A 218 -8.50 -9.94 27.10
C GLU A 218 -8.88 -9.41 25.72
N VAL A 219 -9.09 -8.10 25.60
CA VAL A 219 -9.33 -7.42 24.32
C VAL A 219 -8.14 -7.62 23.38
N ASP A 220 -6.92 -7.40 23.88
CA ASP A 220 -5.69 -7.62 23.11
C ASP A 220 -5.52 -9.10 22.73
N ARG A 221 -5.80 -10.03 23.65
CA ARG A 221 -5.74 -11.48 23.38
C ARG A 221 -6.66 -11.88 22.24
N VAL A 222 -7.93 -11.48 22.28
CA VAL A 222 -8.90 -11.79 21.21
C VAL A 222 -8.43 -11.19 19.88
N TRP A 223 -7.96 -9.95 19.87
CA TRP A 223 -7.43 -9.32 18.66
C TRP A 223 -6.27 -10.12 18.06
N LEU A 224 -5.29 -10.50 18.88
CA LEU A 224 -4.14 -11.27 18.42
C LEU A 224 -4.55 -12.66 17.95
N GLU A 225 -5.40 -13.38 18.67
CA GLU A 225 -5.81 -14.73 18.26
C GLU A 225 -6.64 -14.75 16.97
N MET A 226 -7.48 -13.72 16.76
CA MET A 226 -8.31 -13.62 15.56
C MET A 226 -7.55 -13.06 14.34
N PHE A 227 -6.66 -12.09 14.54
CA PHE A 227 -6.06 -11.32 13.44
C PHE A 227 -4.54 -11.52 13.27
N ALA A 228 -3.82 -12.08 14.25
CA ALA A 228 -2.41 -12.39 14.07
C ALA A 228 -2.23 -13.51 13.03
N GLY A 229 -1.30 -13.31 12.10
CA GLY A 229 -1.01 -14.26 11.02
C GLY A 229 -1.73 -14.00 9.69
N GLY A 230 -2.55 -12.95 9.58
CA GLY A 230 -2.96 -12.39 8.28
C GLY A 230 -3.81 -13.31 7.40
N LYS A 231 -4.63 -14.18 8.00
CA LYS A 231 -5.42 -15.20 7.27
C LYS A 231 -6.42 -14.60 6.26
N ALA A 232 -7.07 -13.48 6.59
CA ALA A 232 -7.95 -12.74 5.67
C ALA A 232 -8.19 -11.30 6.16
N GLY A 233 -8.32 -10.35 5.23
CA GLY A 233 -8.74 -8.97 5.53
C GLY A 233 -10.25 -8.84 5.76
N PRO A 234 -10.73 -7.72 6.31
CA PRO A 234 -12.14 -7.54 6.73
C PRO A 234 -13.14 -7.75 5.60
N CYS A 235 -12.85 -7.25 4.39
CA CYS A 235 -13.72 -7.46 3.23
C CYS A 235 -13.83 -8.94 2.84
N ALA A 236 -12.71 -9.67 2.86
CA ALA A 236 -12.68 -11.08 2.48
C ALA A 236 -13.37 -11.95 3.54
N MET A 237 -13.23 -11.60 4.83
CA MET A 237 -13.97 -12.25 5.90
C MET A 237 -15.49 -12.07 5.75
N MET A 238 -15.96 -10.85 5.42
CA MET A 238 -17.39 -10.61 5.17
C MET A 238 -17.92 -11.42 3.97
N ASP A 239 -17.17 -11.49 2.87
CA ASP A 239 -17.53 -12.32 1.71
C ASP A 239 -17.52 -13.81 2.04
N GLY A 240 -16.59 -14.28 2.89
CA GLY A 240 -16.50 -15.66 3.35
C GLY A 240 -17.68 -16.09 4.21
N VAL A 241 -18.17 -15.19 5.08
CA VAL A 241 -19.40 -15.38 5.89
C VAL A 241 -20.67 -15.32 5.02
N GLY A 242 -20.66 -14.43 4.04
CA GLY A 242 -21.78 -14.16 3.14
C GLY A 242 -22.49 -12.86 3.49
N LEU A 243 -22.64 -11.98 2.50
CA LEU A 243 -23.07 -10.59 2.74
C LEU A 243 -24.52 -10.45 3.24
N ASP A 244 -25.40 -11.40 2.90
CA ASP A 244 -26.75 -11.50 3.45
C ASP A 244 -26.74 -11.86 4.95
N THR A 245 -25.87 -12.77 5.37
CA THR A 245 -25.66 -13.10 6.79
C THR A 245 -25.10 -11.90 7.53
N VAL A 246 -24.13 -11.19 6.96
CA VAL A 246 -23.59 -9.95 7.52
C VAL A 246 -24.70 -8.91 7.69
N VAL A 247 -25.51 -8.68 6.66
CA VAL A 247 -26.66 -7.76 6.73
C VAL A 247 -27.65 -8.15 7.84
N PHE A 248 -27.95 -9.44 8.00
CA PHE A 248 -28.85 -9.92 9.05
C PHE A 248 -28.32 -9.63 10.47
N ILE A 249 -27.03 -9.91 10.71
CA ILE A 249 -26.38 -9.68 12.01
C ILE A 249 -26.29 -8.17 12.30
N GLU A 250 -25.81 -7.38 11.32
CA GLU A 250 -25.66 -5.94 11.50
C GLU A 250 -26.99 -5.21 11.69
N GLN A 251 -28.09 -5.69 11.08
CA GLN A 251 -29.43 -5.14 11.35
C GLN A 251 -29.83 -5.27 12.82
N HIS A 252 -29.45 -6.37 13.47
CA HIS A 252 -29.71 -6.57 14.89
C HIS A 252 -28.89 -5.56 15.72
N TYR A 253 -27.58 -5.47 15.49
CA TYR A 253 -26.70 -4.56 16.21
C TYR A 253 -27.07 -3.08 16.02
N VAL A 254 -27.40 -2.69 14.79
CA VAL A 254 -27.82 -1.31 14.50
C VAL A 254 -29.09 -0.94 15.24
N LYS A 255 -30.06 -1.86 15.32
CA LYS A 255 -31.31 -1.65 16.08
C LYS A 255 -31.05 -1.57 17.58
N GLU A 256 -30.25 -2.48 18.12
CA GLU A 256 -29.93 -2.55 19.55
C GLU A 256 -29.16 -1.31 20.01
N ARG A 257 -28.18 -0.86 19.23
CA ARG A 257 -27.30 0.27 19.55
C ARG A 257 -27.83 1.63 19.07
N GLY A 258 -28.99 1.67 18.39
CA GLY A 258 -29.57 2.90 17.86
C GLY A 258 -28.70 3.60 16.81
N LEU A 259 -27.98 2.83 15.99
CA LEU A 259 -27.04 3.34 14.98
C LEU A 259 -27.75 3.68 13.65
N PRO A 260 -27.15 4.50 12.77
CA PRO A 260 -27.67 4.71 11.42
C PRO A 260 -27.40 3.48 10.52
N THR A 261 -28.37 3.14 9.65
CA THR A 261 -28.27 2.01 8.70
C THR A 261 -27.70 2.40 7.33
N LYS A 262 -27.82 3.68 6.96
CA LYS A 262 -27.62 4.18 5.59
C LYS A 262 -26.28 3.78 4.98
N ASP A 263 -25.19 4.00 5.72
CA ASP A 263 -23.82 3.81 5.21
C ASP A 263 -23.23 2.43 5.55
N THR A 264 -24.05 1.53 6.13
CA THR A 264 -23.64 0.19 6.57
C THR A 264 -24.54 -0.88 5.94
N VAL A 265 -25.66 -1.19 6.60
CA VAL A 265 -26.63 -2.22 6.21
C VAL A 265 -27.27 -1.89 4.86
N ASP A 266 -27.76 -0.66 4.67
CA ASP A 266 -28.47 -0.27 3.46
C ASP A 266 -27.51 -0.21 2.27
N PHE A 267 -26.26 0.20 2.50
CA PHE A 267 -25.19 0.16 1.51
C PHE A 267 -24.94 -1.29 1.04
N LEU A 268 -24.68 -2.23 1.96
CA LEU A 268 -24.44 -3.64 1.60
C LEU A 268 -25.64 -4.25 0.88
N LYS A 269 -26.84 -3.97 1.38
CA LYS A 269 -28.08 -4.53 0.84
C LYS A 269 -28.33 -4.08 -0.60
N SER A 270 -28.39 -2.77 -0.82
CA SER A 270 -28.73 -2.19 -2.13
C SER A 270 -27.63 -2.40 -3.18
N ASN A 271 -26.36 -2.45 -2.79
CA ASN A 271 -25.26 -2.55 -3.73
C ASN A 271 -24.88 -3.99 -4.08
N TYR A 272 -25.13 -4.96 -3.19
CA TYR A 272 -24.67 -6.34 -3.33
C TYR A 272 -25.78 -7.38 -3.12
N VAL A 273 -26.41 -7.42 -1.94
CA VAL A 273 -27.34 -8.50 -1.56
C VAL A 273 -28.56 -8.56 -2.48
N ASP A 274 -29.21 -7.43 -2.73
CA ASP A 274 -30.41 -7.36 -3.60
C ASP A 274 -30.10 -7.73 -5.05
N LYS A 275 -28.82 -7.71 -5.45
CA LYS A 275 -28.34 -8.13 -6.79
C LYS A 275 -27.90 -9.59 -6.83
N GLY A 276 -27.95 -10.30 -5.70
CA GLY A 276 -27.50 -11.67 -5.52
C GLY A 276 -25.98 -11.82 -5.43
N ALA A 277 -25.22 -10.75 -5.19
CA ALA A 277 -23.79 -10.81 -4.87
C ALA A 277 -23.64 -11.05 -3.35
N LEU A 278 -23.51 -12.31 -2.97
CA LEU A 278 -23.54 -12.77 -1.57
C LEU A 278 -22.17 -13.18 -1.03
N GLY A 279 -21.08 -12.83 -1.70
CA GLY A 279 -19.72 -13.26 -1.35
C GLY A 279 -19.39 -14.65 -1.89
N ALA A 280 -18.58 -15.40 -1.15
CA ALA A 280 -17.99 -16.67 -1.55
C ALA A 280 -19.01 -17.76 -1.94
N LYS A 281 -20.24 -17.69 -1.38
CA LYS A 281 -21.32 -18.64 -1.69
C LYS A 281 -22.07 -18.32 -2.99
N SER A 282 -21.84 -17.15 -3.59
CA SER A 282 -22.52 -16.73 -4.82
C SER A 282 -21.58 -16.80 -6.02
N GLY A 283 -22.08 -17.35 -7.13
CA GLY A 283 -21.41 -17.27 -8.43
C GLY A 283 -21.25 -15.84 -8.98
N LYS A 284 -21.87 -14.84 -8.33
CA LYS A 284 -21.70 -13.41 -8.65
C LYS A 284 -20.65 -12.70 -7.77
N GLY A 285 -20.02 -13.40 -6.82
CA GLY A 285 -19.11 -12.80 -5.84
C GLY A 285 -19.82 -11.96 -4.78
N GLY A 286 -19.11 -10.98 -4.23
CA GLY A 286 -19.57 -10.04 -3.19
C GLY A 286 -18.81 -8.71 -3.27
N LEU A 287 -18.16 -8.31 -2.19
CA LEU A 287 -17.24 -7.17 -2.16
C LEU A 287 -16.06 -7.38 -3.12
N TYR A 288 -15.67 -8.64 -3.31
CA TYR A 288 -14.76 -9.07 -4.35
C TYR A 288 -15.48 -9.76 -5.52
N PRO A 289 -14.88 -9.78 -6.71
CA PRO A 289 -15.40 -10.54 -7.85
C PRO A 289 -15.56 -12.04 -7.55
N ALA A 290 -16.40 -12.71 -8.34
CA ALA A 290 -16.61 -14.15 -8.24
C ALA A 290 -15.27 -14.92 -8.31
N GLY A 291 -15.12 -15.94 -7.46
CA GLY A 291 -13.91 -16.77 -7.37
C GLY A 291 -12.75 -16.15 -6.59
N HIS A 292 -12.88 -14.93 -6.06
CA HIS A 292 -11.82 -14.28 -5.28
C HIS A 292 -11.74 -14.76 -3.82
N THR A 293 -12.88 -15.11 -3.21
CA THR A 293 -12.99 -15.55 -1.81
C THR A 293 -13.64 -16.93 -1.75
N THR A 294 -13.10 -17.87 -0.97
CA THR A 294 -13.76 -19.17 -0.73
C THR A 294 -14.46 -19.19 0.63
N LYS A 295 -15.40 -20.13 0.81
CA LYS A 295 -16.21 -20.25 2.02
C LYS A 295 -15.34 -20.52 3.26
N ALA A 296 -15.60 -19.82 4.34
CA ALA A 296 -15.10 -20.18 5.66
C ALA A 296 -16.07 -21.17 6.32
N THR A 297 -16.10 -22.43 5.89
CA THR A 297 -16.87 -23.47 6.59
C THR A 297 -15.97 -24.21 7.55
N GLY A 298 -16.18 -23.99 8.85
CA GLY A 298 -15.76 -24.92 9.88
C GLY A 298 -16.65 -26.16 9.80
N GLU A 299 -16.16 -27.19 9.12
CA GLU A 299 -16.49 -28.61 9.27
C GLU A 299 -15.63 -29.35 8.24
N GLU A 300 -15.12 -30.51 8.61
CA GLU A 300 -14.10 -31.28 7.89
C GLU A 300 -14.39 -31.43 6.39
N SER A 301 -13.69 -30.64 5.57
CA SER A 301 -13.36 -31.03 4.21
C SER A 301 -11.89 -30.66 3.97
N SER A 302 -11.06 -31.68 3.88
CA SER A 302 -9.71 -31.61 3.33
C SER A 302 -9.76 -30.85 2.00
N HIS A 303 -9.23 -29.62 2.00
CA HIS A 303 -8.46 -28.95 0.94
C HIS A 303 -8.34 -27.48 1.36
N HIS A 304 -7.15 -27.11 1.81
CA HIS A 304 -6.80 -25.72 2.09
C HIS A 304 -6.84 -24.92 0.79
N ASP A 305 -7.87 -24.11 0.60
CA ASP A 305 -7.89 -23.06 -0.43
C ASP A 305 -8.49 -21.78 0.14
N ASN A 306 -7.67 -21.00 0.85
CA ASN A 306 -7.91 -19.57 1.11
C ASN A 306 -6.65 -18.77 1.48
N LEU A 307 -5.53 -19.15 0.89
CA LEU A 307 -4.42 -18.28 0.52
C LEU A 307 -4.16 -18.68 -0.93
N HIS A 308 -4.08 -17.72 -1.87
CA HIS A 308 -3.75 -17.93 -3.29
C HIS A 308 -3.65 -19.41 -3.71
N ALA A 309 -4.67 -19.96 -4.38
CA ALA A 309 -4.71 -21.37 -4.82
C ALA A 309 -3.29 -21.92 -5.00
N PRO A 310 -2.83 -22.87 -4.14
CA PRO A 310 -1.43 -23.01 -3.79
C PRO A 310 -0.59 -23.06 -5.06
N THR A 311 0.48 -22.27 -5.09
CA THR A 311 1.47 -22.41 -6.15
C THR A 311 2.09 -23.79 -5.99
N LEU A 312 1.75 -24.70 -6.88
CA LEU A 312 2.38 -26.01 -6.97
C LEU A 312 3.75 -25.80 -7.58
N TYR A 313 4.77 -26.23 -6.84
CA TYR A 313 6.11 -26.38 -7.37
C TYR A 313 6.31 -27.85 -7.65
N TYR A 314 6.63 -28.19 -8.88
CA TYR A 314 6.96 -29.55 -9.26
C TYR A 314 8.30 -29.60 -9.95
N LEU A 315 8.99 -30.70 -9.70
CA LEU A 315 10.21 -31.07 -10.39
C LEU A 315 9.82 -31.88 -11.63
N ASP A 316 9.96 -31.26 -12.80
CA ASP A 316 9.88 -31.95 -14.07
C ASP A 316 11.25 -32.60 -14.36
N LEU A 317 11.28 -33.93 -14.39
CA LEU A 317 12.48 -34.71 -14.67
C LEU A 317 12.91 -34.65 -16.14
N GLY A 318 12.08 -34.08 -17.02
CA GLY A 318 12.38 -33.95 -18.45
C GLY A 318 12.30 -35.26 -19.26
N LEU A 319 11.80 -36.34 -18.65
CA LEU A 319 11.71 -37.68 -19.25
C LEU A 319 10.78 -37.77 -20.48
N ASN A 320 9.93 -36.76 -20.70
CA ASN A 320 9.01 -36.70 -21.84
C ASN A 320 9.60 -35.97 -23.08
N GLY A 321 10.82 -35.43 -22.99
CA GLY A 321 11.51 -34.76 -24.10
C GLY A 321 12.13 -35.74 -25.10
N LYS A 322 12.22 -35.36 -26.38
CA LYS A 322 12.93 -36.14 -27.42
C LYS A 322 14.43 -35.91 -27.47
N ASP A 323 14.95 -34.89 -26.76
CA ASP A 323 16.35 -34.46 -26.78
C ASP A 323 16.90 -34.26 -25.36
N ASP A 324 18.19 -34.61 -25.20
CA ASP A 324 19.04 -34.50 -24.00
C ASP A 324 18.35 -34.69 -22.64
N ILE A 325 18.01 -35.94 -22.33
CA ILE A 325 17.43 -36.35 -21.04
C ILE A 325 18.30 -35.88 -19.87
N MET A 326 19.63 -35.84 -20.05
CA MET A 326 20.56 -35.52 -18.98
C MET A 326 20.44 -34.06 -18.52
N HIS A 327 19.99 -33.13 -19.35
CA HIS A 327 19.89 -31.69 -19.02
C HIS A 327 18.48 -31.14 -19.24
N SER A 328 17.46 -31.98 -19.24
CA SER A 328 16.09 -31.59 -19.57
C SER A 328 15.24 -31.20 -18.35
N GLY A 329 15.77 -31.36 -17.13
CA GLY A 329 15.06 -31.14 -15.88
C GLY A 329 14.71 -29.66 -15.62
N LYS A 330 13.55 -29.42 -14.99
CA LYS A 330 13.03 -28.08 -14.71
C LYS A 330 12.30 -28.03 -13.38
N ILE A 331 12.37 -26.87 -12.71
CA ILE A 331 11.45 -26.53 -11.63
C ILE A 331 10.40 -25.58 -12.18
N VAL A 332 9.13 -25.95 -12.03
CA VAL A 332 8.01 -25.18 -12.55
C VAL A 332 7.08 -24.82 -11.41
N ALA A 333 6.62 -23.57 -11.40
CA ALA A 333 5.55 -23.09 -10.55
C ALA A 333 4.25 -22.99 -11.37
N GLN A 334 3.14 -23.50 -10.83
CA GLN A 334 1.84 -23.43 -11.47
C GLN A 334 0.75 -23.19 -10.42
N SER A 335 -0.35 -22.57 -10.83
CA SER A 335 -1.53 -22.51 -9.95
C SER A 335 -2.07 -23.91 -9.69
N ALA A 336 -2.60 -24.18 -8.48
CA ALA A 336 -3.32 -25.42 -8.18
C ALA A 336 -4.49 -25.72 -9.14
N SER A 337 -5.00 -24.72 -9.86
CA SER A 337 -6.00 -24.89 -10.93
C SER A 337 -5.44 -25.44 -12.25
N GLY A 338 -4.13 -25.69 -12.36
CA GLY A 338 -3.47 -26.15 -13.58
C GLY A 338 -3.22 -25.05 -14.63
N ASN A 339 -3.49 -23.78 -14.31
CA ASN A 339 -3.31 -22.68 -15.25
C ASN A 339 -1.96 -21.97 -15.09
N ASN A 340 -1.44 -21.41 -16.19
CA ASN A 340 -0.27 -20.53 -16.27
C ASN A 340 1.03 -21.10 -15.65
N PRO A 341 1.58 -22.22 -16.15
CA PRO A 341 2.87 -22.73 -15.68
C PRO A 341 4.00 -21.74 -16.00
N ARG A 342 4.85 -21.47 -15.01
CA ARG A 342 6.05 -20.63 -15.12
C ARG A 342 7.28 -21.44 -14.72
N THR A 343 8.21 -21.61 -15.67
CA THR A 343 9.52 -22.20 -15.38
C THR A 343 10.34 -21.25 -14.51
N LEU A 344 10.82 -21.75 -13.37
CA LEU A 344 11.67 -21.00 -12.44
C LEU A 344 13.16 -21.30 -12.67
N VAL A 345 13.46 -22.58 -12.92
CA VAL A 345 14.79 -23.08 -13.22
C VAL A 345 14.70 -24.09 -14.36
N SER A 346 15.63 -24.03 -15.30
CA SER A 346 15.73 -24.94 -16.44
C SER A 346 17.14 -25.50 -16.58
N ASN A 347 17.28 -26.54 -17.39
CA ASN A 347 18.56 -27.20 -17.68
C ASN A 347 19.18 -27.89 -16.45
N LEU A 348 18.34 -28.45 -15.57
CA LEU A 348 18.81 -29.23 -14.44
C LEU A 348 19.34 -30.58 -14.91
N THR A 349 20.46 -30.98 -14.35
CA THR A 349 21.09 -32.25 -14.66
C THR A 349 20.54 -33.33 -13.73
N LEU A 350 19.73 -34.25 -14.26
CA LEU A 350 19.17 -35.41 -13.52
C LEU A 350 18.59 -35.12 -12.12
N PRO A 351 17.75 -34.08 -11.94
CA PRO A 351 17.33 -33.70 -10.60
C PRO A 351 16.44 -34.77 -9.95
N ASP A 352 16.58 -34.98 -8.65
CA ASP A 352 15.89 -36.07 -7.91
C ASP A 352 15.18 -35.60 -6.63
N GLY A 353 15.28 -34.33 -6.27
CA GLY A 353 14.71 -33.78 -5.04
C GLY A 353 14.31 -32.32 -5.16
N LEU A 354 13.21 -31.97 -4.50
CA LEU A 354 12.69 -30.62 -4.37
C LEU A 354 12.13 -30.44 -2.96
N ASP A 355 12.54 -29.36 -2.28
CA ASP A 355 12.04 -28.99 -0.97
C ASP A 355 11.84 -27.47 -0.87
N ILE A 356 10.95 -27.04 0.04
CA ILE A 356 10.52 -25.65 0.19
C ILE A 356 10.55 -25.26 1.67
N SER A 357 11.39 -24.27 2.02
CA SER A 357 11.36 -23.65 3.35
C SER A 357 10.47 -22.40 3.30
N VAL A 358 9.27 -22.51 3.87
CA VAL A 358 8.34 -21.36 4.02
C VAL A 358 8.91 -20.34 5.00
N LYS A 359 9.60 -20.79 6.05
CA LYS A 359 10.21 -19.93 7.08
C LYS A 359 11.30 -19.02 6.49
N ASP A 360 12.10 -19.56 5.56
CA ASP A 360 13.25 -18.85 4.99
C ASP A 360 12.94 -18.23 3.61
N ASN A 361 11.73 -18.46 3.08
CA ASN A 361 11.28 -18.05 1.76
C ASN A 361 12.23 -18.49 0.63
N ARG A 362 12.59 -19.79 0.62
CA ARG A 362 13.57 -20.39 -0.31
C ARG A 362 13.10 -21.75 -0.87
N ILE A 363 13.57 -22.07 -2.07
CA ILE A 363 13.40 -23.37 -2.73
C ILE A 363 14.77 -24.05 -2.81
N TYR A 364 14.82 -25.34 -2.47
CA TYR A 364 16.00 -26.19 -2.52
C TYR A 364 15.76 -27.34 -3.49
N TRP A 365 16.79 -27.73 -4.23
CA TRP A 365 16.73 -28.87 -5.14
C TRP A 365 18.07 -29.57 -5.20
N THR A 366 18.04 -30.83 -5.61
CA THR A 366 19.22 -31.66 -5.88
C THR A 366 19.29 -32.01 -7.36
N ASN A 367 20.53 -32.23 -7.82
CA ASN A 367 20.89 -32.69 -9.16
C ASN A 367 21.59 -34.04 -9.04
#